data_AF-A0A850B5U8-F1
#
_entry.id   AF-A0A850B5U8-F1
#
_cell.length_a   1.000
_cell.length_b   1.000
_cell.length_c   1.000
_cell.angle_alpha   90.00
_cell.angle_beta   90.00
_cell.angle_gamma   90.00
#
_symmetry.space_group_name_H-M   'P 1'
#
loop_
_entity.id
_entity.type
_entity.pdbx_description
1 polymer ?
#
loop_
_entity_poly.entity_id
_entity_poly.type
_entity_poly.pdbx_seq_one_letter_code
_entity_poly.pdbx_strand_id
1 'polypeptide(L)'
;MANDFVEARLESDAFSCESVQIHKLSGREAISRLFAFDLEIVSTSSDEPAAADMAGAEVSIVLHRGGEERRKIHGMVAEVNEMFETEVAHRSYRLRVVPRAFRLTLVELQDIYMDLSVPEIIRYKLELLGFTDDDFEFRLLESYPQLELVVQYKETDLAFISRIAEHLGISFFFEHQSGADKIIFTDGHGFPLVSGREAIAFRGRGEARDIFSIEGRTTLIPKSYVLQDYNYRTPRLDLTAVCESVWGYGGGVVELGAHFKTPDDGARLAKIRAEEREARRFVYTAKSEVCEIAAGNRFTLTEHARLEGTEFLVTEIEHSLVQPVLIHGGAEDAHYENTFQAIDAALAFRPPRITPKPKIHGVITGIVEQEPDAAFGNYARIDEQGRYTVKFLFDTAPPGQRKASRPIRMLQAHTGPDYGIHFPLKPGTEVLLTFIDGDPDRPLIVGAAPNPATPSPVTRSNSLENVIKTASGILVTMKDD
;
A
#
# COMPACT_ATOMS: atom_id res chain seq x y z
N MET A 1 -45.96 -8.92 11.93
CA MET A 1 -45.10 -9.61 10.96
C MET A 1 -43.76 -8.92 11.08
N ALA A 2 -42.71 -9.63 11.49
CA ALA A 2 -41.39 -9.02 11.57
C ALA A 2 -40.97 -8.64 10.14
N ASN A 3 -40.47 -7.41 9.96
CA ASN A 3 -39.93 -6.96 8.69
C ASN A 3 -38.69 -7.82 8.35
N ASP A 4 -38.67 -8.40 7.15
CA ASP A 4 -37.60 -9.31 6.67
C ASP A 4 -36.54 -8.58 5.83
N PHE A 5 -36.42 -7.27 6.00
CA PHE A 5 -35.37 -6.46 5.37
C PHE A 5 -34.15 -6.33 6.29
N VAL A 6 -33.04 -5.90 5.69
CA VAL A 6 -31.81 -5.61 6.43
C VAL A 6 -31.91 -4.21 7.04
N GLU A 7 -31.63 -4.10 8.34
CA GLU A 7 -31.60 -2.86 9.11
C GLU A 7 -30.17 -2.56 9.56
N ALA A 8 -29.78 -1.29 9.60
CA ALA A 8 -28.50 -0.84 10.12
C ALA A 8 -28.68 0.00 11.39
N ARG A 9 -27.83 -0.25 12.38
CA ARG A 9 -27.67 0.61 13.56
C ARG A 9 -26.20 0.96 13.79
N LEU A 10 -25.98 2.11 14.39
CA LEU A 10 -24.65 2.58 14.80
C LEU A 10 -24.44 2.28 16.29
N GLU A 11 -23.25 1.81 16.64
CA GLU A 11 -22.79 1.68 18.02
C GLU A 11 -21.47 2.44 18.20
N SER A 12 -21.29 3.04 19.37
CA SER A 12 -20.08 3.76 19.77
C SER A 12 -20.01 3.80 21.29
N ASP A 13 -18.81 3.63 21.84
CA ASP A 13 -18.55 3.89 23.27
C ASP A 13 -18.19 5.36 23.53
N ALA A 14 -17.86 6.13 22.48
CA ALA A 14 -17.43 7.51 22.60
C ALA A 14 -18.59 8.51 22.70
N PHE A 15 -19.77 8.15 22.17
CA PHE A 15 -20.97 8.99 22.21
C PHE A 15 -22.24 8.14 22.19
N SER A 16 -23.32 8.67 22.77
CA SER A 16 -24.60 7.95 22.81
C SER A 16 -25.19 7.76 21.41
N CYS A 17 -25.47 6.51 21.05
CA CYS A 17 -26.16 6.15 19.82
C CYS A 17 -27.65 5.85 20.03
N GLU A 18 -28.19 5.99 21.26
CA GLU A 18 -29.57 5.62 21.58
C GLU A 18 -30.61 6.43 20.79
N SER A 19 -30.30 7.71 20.53
CA SER A 19 -31.15 8.61 19.75
C SER A 19 -30.73 8.73 18.29
N VAL A 20 -29.75 7.95 17.83
CA VAL A 20 -29.19 8.04 16.48
C VAL A 20 -29.80 6.95 15.60
N GLN A 21 -30.42 7.37 14.50
CA GLN A 21 -30.96 6.46 13.49
C GLN A 21 -30.23 6.64 12.16
N ILE A 22 -29.79 5.54 11.56
CA ILE A 22 -29.28 5.55 10.19
C ILE A 22 -30.47 5.65 9.24
N HIS A 23 -30.44 6.61 8.31
CA HIS A 23 -31.42 6.72 7.23
C HIS A 23 -30.90 6.08 5.94
N LYS A 24 -29.66 6.41 5.56
CA LYS A 24 -28.99 5.87 4.37
C LYS A 24 -27.59 5.39 4.72
N LEU A 25 -27.17 4.32 4.08
CA LEU A 25 -25.80 3.82 4.12
C LEU A 25 -25.37 3.49 2.69
N SER A 26 -24.21 4.02 2.31
CA SER A 26 -23.48 3.63 1.11
C SER A 26 -22.10 3.16 1.52
N GLY A 27 -21.73 1.94 1.15
CA GLY A 27 -20.46 1.34 1.54
C GLY A 27 -19.66 0.87 0.34
N ARG A 28 -18.33 0.93 0.42
CA ARG A 28 -17.45 0.29 -0.55
C ARG A 28 -16.30 -0.41 0.16
N GLU A 29 -16.08 -1.65 -0.21
CA GLU A 29 -14.97 -2.48 0.25
C GLU A 29 -14.26 -3.08 -0.96
N ALA A 30 -12.93 -3.17 -0.93
CA ALA A 30 -12.18 -3.83 -1.99
C ALA A 30 -10.86 -4.39 -1.45
N ILE A 31 -10.42 -5.52 -2.01
CA ILE A 31 -9.10 -6.08 -1.70
C ILE A 31 -8.03 -5.04 -2.06
N SER A 32 -7.10 -4.85 -1.14
CA SER A 32 -6.00 -3.88 -1.19
C SER A 32 -6.45 -2.41 -1.24
N ARG A 33 -7.63 -2.10 -0.70
CA ARG A 33 -8.12 -0.73 -0.46
C ARG A 33 -8.70 -0.61 0.95
N LEU A 34 -8.62 0.58 1.51
CA LEU A 34 -9.37 0.91 2.72
C LEU A 34 -10.86 0.92 2.39
N PHE A 35 -11.68 0.27 3.21
CA PHE A 35 -13.13 0.41 3.06
C PHE A 35 -13.59 1.82 3.47
N ALA A 36 -14.77 2.21 2.98
CA ALA A 36 -15.43 3.43 3.42
C ALA A 36 -16.95 3.25 3.42
N PHE A 37 -17.60 3.68 4.49
CA PHE A 37 -19.06 3.71 4.62
C PHE A 37 -19.51 5.14 4.90
N ASP A 38 -20.29 5.69 3.99
CA ASP A 38 -20.93 6.99 4.12
C ASP A 38 -22.34 6.77 4.68
N LEU A 39 -22.60 7.31 5.88
CA LEU A 39 -23.86 7.17 6.61
C LEU A 39 -24.58 8.52 6.64
N GLU A 40 -25.87 8.55 6.31
CA GLU A 40 -26.75 9.66 6.68
C GLU A 40 -27.49 9.28 7.96
N ILE A 41 -27.22 9.99 9.05
CA ILE A 41 -27.82 9.74 10.36
C ILE A 41 -28.69 10.92 10.81
N VAL A 42 -29.71 10.62 11.60
CA VAL A 42 -30.60 11.61 12.20
C VAL A 42 -30.66 11.39 13.71
N SER A 43 -30.57 12.47 14.48
CA SER A 43 -30.80 12.43 15.92
C SER A 43 -32.27 12.74 16.25
N THR A 44 -32.92 11.86 17.00
CA THR A 44 -34.33 11.99 17.40
C THR A 44 -34.52 12.68 18.75
N SER A 45 -33.45 13.08 19.43
CA SER A 45 -33.49 13.77 20.72
C SER A 45 -32.75 15.11 20.66
N SER A 46 -32.99 15.96 21.67
CA SER A 46 -32.21 17.19 21.89
C SER A 46 -30.85 16.93 22.56
N ASP A 47 -30.56 15.67 22.93
CA ASP A 47 -29.31 15.23 23.54
C ASP A 47 -28.44 14.57 22.45
N GLU A 48 -28.04 15.40 21.50
CA GLU A 48 -27.34 14.99 20.28
C GLU A 48 -25.82 14.97 20.49
N PRO A 49 -25.10 14.01 19.91
CA PRO A 49 -23.65 13.96 20.01
C PRO A 49 -23.03 15.16 19.29
N ALA A 50 -22.03 15.80 19.90
CA ALA A 50 -21.30 16.87 19.24
C ALA A 50 -20.46 16.31 18.09
N ALA A 51 -20.40 17.03 16.96
CA ALA A 51 -19.59 16.60 15.81
C ALA A 51 -18.11 16.38 16.15
N ALA A 52 -17.58 17.17 17.08
CA ALA A 52 -16.21 17.04 17.57
C ALA A 52 -15.97 15.72 18.35
N ASP A 53 -16.99 15.21 19.06
CA ASP A 53 -16.89 13.95 19.80
C ASP A 53 -17.02 12.74 18.86
N MET A 54 -17.70 12.91 17.73
CA MET A 54 -17.83 11.87 16.70
C MET A 54 -16.55 11.74 15.87
N ALA A 55 -15.87 12.84 15.53
CA ALA A 55 -14.67 12.79 14.70
C ALA A 55 -13.54 12.00 15.37
N GLY A 56 -13.04 10.95 14.71
CA GLY A 56 -12.02 10.05 15.24
C GLY A 56 -12.55 9.00 16.22
N ALA A 57 -13.85 8.99 16.55
CA ALA A 57 -14.44 7.96 17.39
C ALA A 57 -14.45 6.61 16.68
N GLU A 58 -14.14 5.55 17.43
CA GLU A 58 -14.35 4.18 16.98
C GLU A 58 -15.85 3.85 17.04
N VAL A 59 -16.36 3.28 15.95
CA VAL A 59 -17.78 2.98 15.78
C VAL A 59 -17.97 1.61 15.15
N SER A 60 -19.15 1.02 15.36
CA SER A 60 -19.56 -0.20 14.70
C SER A 60 -20.88 0.00 13.96
N ILE A 61 -20.90 -0.34 12.67
CA ILE A 61 -22.14 -0.47 11.90
C ILE A 61 -22.62 -1.90 12.07
N VAL A 62 -23.82 -2.09 12.60
CA VAL A 62 -24.39 -3.42 12.83
C VAL A 62 -25.58 -3.62 11.90
N LEU A 63 -25.48 -4.62 11.04
CA LEU A 63 -26.53 -5.03 10.11
C LEU A 63 -27.34 -6.18 10.71
N HIS A 64 -28.66 -6.00 10.77
CA HIS A 64 -29.63 -6.94 11.32
C HIS A 64 -30.56 -7.44 10.24
N ARG A 65 -31.06 -8.67 10.36
CA ARG A 65 -32.18 -9.16 9.55
C ARG A 65 -33.06 -10.06 10.39
N GLY A 66 -34.34 -9.72 10.50
CA GLY A 66 -35.29 -10.46 11.35
C GLY A 66 -34.97 -10.37 12.85
N GLY A 67 -34.33 -9.28 13.29
CA GLY A 67 -33.91 -9.08 14.69
C GLY A 67 -32.63 -9.81 15.10
N GLU A 68 -31.98 -10.53 14.18
CA GLU A 68 -30.68 -11.17 14.41
C GLU A 68 -29.55 -10.35 13.78
N GLU A 69 -28.46 -10.16 14.52
CA GLU A 69 -27.23 -9.57 14.01
C GLU A 69 -26.62 -10.49 12.94
N ARG A 70 -26.43 -9.95 11.73
CA ARG A 70 -25.88 -10.68 10.58
C ARG A 70 -24.42 -10.32 10.33
N ARG A 71 -24.10 -9.03 10.46
CA ARG A 71 -22.75 -8.53 10.22
C ARG A 71 -22.49 -7.30 11.07
N LYS A 72 -21.28 -7.22 11.60
CA LYS A 72 -20.77 -6.05 12.32
C LYS A 72 -19.52 -5.54 11.63
N ILE A 73 -19.47 -4.25 11.36
CA ILE A 73 -18.40 -3.57 10.65
C ILE A 73 -17.82 -2.53 11.59
N HIS A 74 -16.64 -2.82 12.11
CA HIS A 74 -15.89 -1.93 12.99
C HIS A 74 -15.09 -0.91 12.16
N GLY A 75 -14.95 0.31 12.66
CA GLY A 75 -14.11 1.32 12.05
C GLY A 75 -14.02 2.57 12.91
N MET A 76 -13.62 3.67 12.28
CA MET A 76 -13.44 4.98 12.87
C MET A 76 -14.09 6.04 12.00
N VAL A 77 -14.69 7.05 12.60
CA VAL A 77 -15.26 8.20 11.88
C VAL A 77 -14.13 9.11 11.42
N ALA A 78 -13.92 9.24 10.10
CA ALA A 78 -12.92 10.13 9.52
C ALA A 78 -13.47 11.52 9.14
N GLU A 79 -14.76 11.62 8.84
CA GLU A 79 -15.41 12.89 8.46
C GLU A 79 -16.81 12.96 9.09
N VAL A 80 -17.18 14.17 9.51
CA VAL A 80 -18.50 14.51 10.04
C VAL A 80 -18.97 15.77 9.33
N ASN A 81 -20.11 15.70 8.65
CA ASN A 81 -20.74 16.83 7.98
C ASN A 81 -22.08 17.11 8.68
N GLU A 82 -22.17 18.24 9.37
CA GLU A 82 -23.41 18.70 10.00
C GLU A 82 -24.35 19.29 8.95
N MET A 83 -25.58 18.78 8.86
CA MET A 83 -26.60 19.30 7.97
C MET A 83 -27.51 20.27 8.74
N PHE A 84 -27.35 21.57 8.48
CA PHE A 84 -28.06 22.65 9.17
C PHE A 84 -29.43 23.02 8.56
N GLU A 85 -29.86 22.30 7.51
CA GLU A 85 -31.12 22.58 6.79
C GLU A 85 -32.36 21.96 7.44
N THR A 86 -32.18 21.11 8.46
CA THR A 86 -33.29 20.46 9.17
C THR A 86 -34.03 21.42 10.10
N GLU A 87 -35.33 21.16 10.34
CA GLU A 87 -36.10 21.91 11.34
C GLU A 87 -35.36 21.91 12.70
N VAL A 88 -35.44 23.03 13.41
CA VAL A 88 -34.68 23.37 14.64
C VAL A 88 -34.70 22.28 15.73
N ALA A 89 -35.62 21.31 15.67
CA ALA A 89 -35.78 20.24 16.64
C ALA A 89 -34.88 18.99 16.42
N HIS A 90 -34.30 18.78 15.23
CA HIS A 90 -33.54 17.57 14.91
C HIS A 90 -32.33 17.88 14.05
N ARG A 91 -31.13 17.37 14.42
CA ARG A 91 -29.94 17.45 13.56
C ARG A 91 -29.73 16.18 12.76
N SER A 92 -29.22 16.37 11.54
CA SER A 92 -28.77 15.27 10.68
C SER A 92 -27.28 15.43 10.39
N TYR A 93 -26.58 14.31 10.28
CA TYR A 93 -25.15 14.27 10.00
C TYR A 93 -24.89 13.34 8.83
N ARG A 94 -23.86 13.64 8.04
CA ARG A 94 -23.19 12.63 7.22
C ARG A 94 -21.90 12.21 7.90
N LEU A 95 -21.72 10.91 8.12
CA LEU A 95 -20.51 10.34 8.71
C LEU A 95 -19.78 9.50 7.66
N ARG A 96 -18.46 9.68 7.55
CA ARG A 96 -17.61 8.78 6.77
C ARG A 96 -16.85 7.85 7.72
N VAL A 97 -17.25 6.58 7.77
CA VAL A 97 -16.62 5.53 8.57
C VAL A 97 -15.59 4.78 7.72
N VAL A 98 -14.37 4.66 8.24
CA VAL A 98 -13.20 4.05 7.56
C VAL A 98 -12.49 3.09 8.51
N PRO A 99 -11.59 2.19 8.07
CA PRO A 99 -10.78 1.41 9.00
C PRO A 99 -9.86 2.30 9.83
N ARG A 100 -9.43 1.83 11.02
CA ARG A 100 -8.39 2.50 11.82
C ARG A 100 -7.09 2.66 11.04
N ALA A 101 -6.86 1.79 10.05
CA ALA A 101 -5.76 1.85 9.10
C ALA A 101 -5.71 3.15 8.28
N PHE A 102 -6.81 3.90 8.21
CA PHE A 102 -6.86 5.22 7.58
C PHE A 102 -5.83 6.19 8.15
N ARG A 103 -5.40 6.02 9.41
CA ARG A 103 -4.32 6.82 10.03
C ARG A 103 -3.01 6.77 9.23
N LEU A 104 -2.75 5.71 8.47
CA LEU A 104 -1.60 5.60 7.56
C LEU A 104 -1.63 6.62 6.40
N THR A 105 -2.80 7.20 6.10
CA THR A 105 -2.94 8.27 5.10
C THR A 105 -2.53 9.64 5.63
N LEU A 106 -2.49 9.80 6.95
CA LEU A 106 -2.24 11.07 7.63
C LEU A 106 -0.75 11.30 7.92
N VAL A 107 0.09 10.29 7.70
CA VAL A 107 1.54 10.35 7.89
C VAL A 107 2.22 10.39 6.54
N GLU A 108 2.89 11.49 6.24
CA GLU A 108 3.76 11.65 5.08
C GLU A 108 5.17 12.02 5.56
N LEU A 109 6.15 11.22 5.18
CA LEU A 109 7.53 11.38 5.65
C LEU A 109 8.55 10.85 4.63
N GLN A 110 9.83 10.96 4.98
CA GLN A 110 10.92 10.39 4.19
C GLN A 110 11.83 9.58 5.12
N ASP A 111 11.89 8.26 4.92
CA ASP A 111 12.53 7.34 5.86
C ASP A 111 13.19 6.17 5.11
N ILE A 112 14.12 5.51 5.79
CA ILE A 112 15.02 4.52 5.21
C ILE A 112 14.97 3.21 6.00
N TYR A 113 14.64 2.15 5.29
CA TYR A 113 14.58 0.79 5.81
C TYR A 113 15.75 -0.02 5.26
N MET A 114 16.43 -0.72 6.17
CA MET A 114 17.67 -1.45 5.90
C MET A 114 17.54 -2.84 6.48
N ASP A 115 17.86 -3.85 5.67
CA ASP A 115 17.91 -5.26 6.07
C ASP A 115 16.60 -5.77 6.67
N LEU A 116 15.48 -5.29 6.11
CA LEU A 116 14.12 -5.70 6.47
C LEU A 116 13.41 -6.26 5.24
N SER A 117 12.64 -7.32 5.44
CA SER A 117 11.67 -7.82 4.47
C SER A 117 10.45 -6.90 4.40
N VAL A 118 9.68 -6.98 3.32
CA VAL A 118 8.45 -6.18 3.20
C VAL A 118 7.46 -6.43 4.34
N PRO A 119 7.16 -7.68 4.77
CA PRO A 119 6.32 -7.92 5.93
C PRO A 119 6.84 -7.26 7.22
N GLU A 120 8.15 -7.28 7.46
CA GLU A 120 8.76 -6.61 8.62
C GLU A 120 8.62 -5.07 8.54
N ILE A 121 8.77 -4.48 7.36
CA ILE A 121 8.56 -3.04 7.15
C ILE A 121 7.10 -2.66 7.40
N ILE A 122 6.15 -3.43 6.86
CA ILE A 122 4.70 -3.20 7.05
C ILE A 122 4.35 -3.27 8.53
N ARG A 123 4.81 -4.33 9.22
CA ARG A 123 4.65 -4.51 10.67
C ARG A 123 5.16 -3.29 11.44
N TYR A 124 6.40 -2.88 11.18
CA TYR A 124 7.03 -1.73 11.84
C TYR A 124 6.18 -0.45 11.69
N LYS A 125 5.67 -0.19 10.48
CA LYS A 125 4.80 0.96 10.22
C LYS A 125 3.47 0.92 10.97
N LEU A 126 2.85 -0.24 11.03
CA LEU A 126 1.61 -0.44 11.78
C LEU A 126 1.84 -0.22 13.28
N GLU A 127 2.91 -0.79 13.83
CA GLU A 127 3.30 -0.65 15.24
C GLU A 127 3.58 0.81 15.63
N LEU A 128 4.17 1.62 14.75
CA LEU A 128 4.35 3.06 14.97
C LEU A 128 3.03 3.83 15.14
N LEU A 129 1.93 3.33 14.58
CA LEU A 129 0.58 3.89 14.76
C LEU A 129 -0.20 3.24 15.90
N GLY A 130 0.47 2.42 16.72
CA GLY A 130 -0.12 1.74 17.87
C GLY A 130 -0.95 0.50 17.53
N PHE A 131 -0.81 -0.06 16.33
CA PHE A 131 -1.37 -1.37 16.03
C PHE A 131 -0.54 -2.47 16.70
N THR A 132 -1.23 -3.50 17.17
CA THR A 132 -0.67 -4.67 17.85
C THR A 132 -0.94 -5.94 17.03
N ASP A 133 -0.43 -7.09 17.48
CA ASP A 133 -0.67 -8.38 16.83
C ASP A 133 -2.16 -8.79 16.77
N ASP A 134 -3.02 -8.17 17.59
CA ASP A 134 -4.47 -8.39 17.53
C ASP A 134 -5.12 -7.60 16.39
N ASP A 135 -4.48 -6.55 15.89
CA ASP A 135 -5.03 -5.62 14.90
C ASP A 135 -4.60 -5.94 13.45
N PHE A 136 -3.60 -6.80 13.25
CA PHE A 136 -3.20 -7.25 11.92
C PHE A 136 -2.63 -8.68 11.92
N GLU A 137 -2.64 -9.32 10.75
CA GLU A 137 -2.14 -10.68 10.58
C GLU A 137 -1.51 -10.88 9.20
N PHE A 138 -0.43 -11.66 9.14
CA PHE A 138 0.18 -12.08 7.88
C PHE A 138 -0.15 -13.55 7.59
N ARG A 139 -1.05 -13.79 6.65
CA ARG A 139 -1.40 -15.11 6.10
C ARG A 139 -0.67 -15.31 4.77
N LEU A 140 0.65 -15.41 4.87
CA LEU A 140 1.57 -15.55 3.73
C LEU A 140 2.09 -16.98 3.64
N LEU A 141 2.02 -17.59 2.46
CA LEU A 141 2.62 -18.90 2.19
C LEU A 141 4.08 -18.78 1.73
N GLU A 142 4.43 -17.70 1.06
CA GLU A 142 5.77 -17.45 0.57
C GLU A 142 6.68 -16.85 1.65
N SER A 143 8.00 -17.01 1.45
CA SER A 143 9.02 -16.28 2.19
C SER A 143 9.52 -15.07 1.41
N TYR A 144 9.73 -13.96 2.13
CA TYR A 144 10.13 -12.69 1.54
C TYR A 144 11.55 -12.34 2.00
N PRO A 145 12.50 -12.10 1.08
CA PRO A 145 13.87 -11.80 1.45
C PRO A 145 13.97 -10.43 2.12
N GLN A 146 14.99 -10.27 2.96
CA GLN A 146 15.38 -8.96 3.46
C GLN A 146 15.92 -8.10 2.33
N LEU A 147 15.51 -6.82 2.32
CA LEU A 147 15.90 -5.86 1.32
C LEU A 147 17.03 -4.98 1.86
N GLU A 148 18.12 -4.88 1.10
CA GLU A 148 19.33 -4.14 1.53
C GLU A 148 19.11 -2.63 1.68
N LEU A 149 18.09 -2.07 1.02
CA LEU A 149 17.70 -0.66 1.10
C LEU A 149 16.31 -0.49 0.49
N VAL A 150 15.39 0.05 1.27
CA VAL A 150 14.08 0.52 0.81
C VAL A 150 13.86 1.92 1.34
N VAL A 151 13.53 2.85 0.46
CA VAL A 151 13.32 4.25 0.82
C VAL A 151 11.84 4.59 0.66
N GLN A 152 11.23 5.14 1.71
CA GLN A 152 9.98 5.87 1.62
C GLN A 152 10.31 7.32 1.27
N TYR A 153 9.77 7.83 0.17
CA TYR A 153 10.13 9.17 -0.31
C TYR A 153 8.91 9.98 -0.72
N LYS A 154 8.53 10.96 0.12
CA LYS A 154 7.44 11.93 -0.14
C LYS A 154 6.14 11.22 -0.52
N GLU A 155 5.80 10.22 0.27
CA GLU A 155 4.60 9.41 0.09
C GLU A 155 4.05 9.08 1.49
N THR A 156 2.74 8.89 1.57
CA THR A 156 2.11 8.52 2.84
C THR A 156 2.51 7.10 3.24
N ASP A 157 2.40 6.77 4.53
CA ASP A 157 2.66 5.40 5.01
C ASP A 157 1.76 4.38 4.28
N LEU A 158 0.49 4.73 3.99
CA LEU A 158 -0.39 3.86 3.21
C LEU A 158 0.13 3.66 1.78
N ALA A 159 0.54 4.74 1.11
CA ALA A 159 1.07 4.64 -0.25
C ALA A 159 2.34 3.78 -0.29
N PHE A 160 3.23 3.98 0.68
CA PHE A 160 4.45 3.19 0.84
C PHE A 160 4.16 1.70 1.01
N ILE A 161 3.34 1.34 2.01
CA ILE A 161 2.92 -0.06 2.26
C ILE A 161 2.24 -0.65 1.02
N SER A 162 1.33 0.10 0.41
CA SER A 162 0.56 -0.38 -0.74
C SER A 162 1.48 -0.67 -1.92
N ARG A 163 2.41 0.23 -2.30
CA ARG A 163 3.27 -0.02 -3.47
C ARG A 163 4.24 -1.18 -3.27
N ILE A 164 4.78 -1.37 -2.06
CA ILE A 164 5.74 -2.47 -1.81
C ILE A 164 5.01 -3.82 -1.73
N ALA A 165 3.80 -3.84 -1.17
CA ALA A 165 2.94 -5.02 -1.16
C ALA A 165 2.45 -5.36 -2.58
N GLU A 166 1.95 -4.37 -3.34
CA GLU A 166 1.53 -4.51 -4.73
C GLU A 166 2.68 -5.02 -5.62
N HIS A 167 3.92 -4.54 -5.41
CA HIS A 167 5.08 -5.01 -6.15
C HIS A 167 5.33 -6.50 -5.94
N LEU A 168 5.17 -7.00 -4.72
CA LEU A 168 5.39 -8.41 -4.36
C LEU A 168 4.14 -9.29 -4.49
N GLY A 169 3.02 -8.73 -4.95
CA GLY A 169 1.79 -9.50 -5.08
C GLY A 169 1.11 -9.83 -3.73
N ILE A 170 1.48 -9.10 -2.66
CA ILE A 170 0.82 -9.18 -1.36
C ILE A 170 -0.40 -8.27 -1.39
N SER A 171 -1.56 -8.87 -1.14
CA SER A 171 -2.83 -8.16 -0.96
C SER A 171 -3.16 -7.95 0.50
N PHE A 172 -4.13 -7.08 0.80
CA PHE A 172 -4.71 -6.99 2.14
C PHE A 172 -6.23 -6.83 2.09
N PHE A 173 -6.92 -7.24 3.15
CA PHE A 173 -8.36 -7.04 3.34
C PHE A 173 -8.67 -6.89 4.83
N PHE A 174 -9.93 -6.68 5.18
CA PHE A 174 -10.35 -6.42 6.56
C PHE A 174 -11.26 -7.54 7.07
N GLU A 175 -10.97 -8.01 8.29
CA GLU A 175 -11.87 -8.86 9.06
C GLU A 175 -12.36 -8.08 10.29
N HIS A 176 -13.62 -8.24 10.64
CA HIS A 176 -14.22 -7.60 11.81
C HIS A 176 -14.40 -8.65 12.90
N GLN A 177 -13.44 -8.72 13.82
CA GLN A 177 -13.38 -9.72 14.88
C GLN A 177 -13.01 -9.06 16.20
N SER A 178 -13.43 -9.67 17.32
CA SER A 178 -13.05 -9.23 18.67
C SER A 178 -13.33 -7.75 18.97
N GLY A 179 -14.32 -7.14 18.30
CA GLY A 179 -14.69 -5.74 18.52
C GLY A 179 -13.91 -4.71 17.69
N ALA A 180 -13.03 -5.13 16.78
CA ALA A 180 -12.18 -4.22 16.00
C ALA A 180 -12.07 -4.61 14.51
N ASP A 181 -11.63 -3.66 13.67
CA ASP A 181 -11.19 -3.95 12.31
C ASP A 181 -9.74 -4.46 12.33
N LYS A 182 -9.55 -5.68 11.82
CA LYS A 182 -8.25 -6.36 11.71
C LYS A 182 -7.80 -6.38 10.25
N ILE A 183 -6.57 -5.97 9.99
CA ILE A 183 -5.97 -5.97 8.64
C ILE A 183 -5.30 -7.31 8.37
N ILE A 184 -5.73 -8.04 7.35
CA ILE A 184 -5.14 -9.31 6.97
C ILE A 184 -4.32 -9.14 5.69
N PHE A 185 -3.02 -9.44 5.73
CA PHE A 185 -2.15 -9.49 4.56
C PHE A 185 -2.05 -10.92 4.03
N THR A 186 -2.21 -11.12 2.73
CA THR A 186 -2.12 -12.45 2.11
C THR A 186 -1.53 -12.40 0.70
N ASP A 187 -0.87 -13.48 0.29
CA ASP A 187 -0.30 -13.70 -1.02
C ASP A 187 -1.16 -14.64 -1.90
N GLY A 188 -2.47 -14.63 -1.68
CA GLY A 188 -3.46 -15.23 -2.58
C GLY A 188 -4.28 -16.38 -1.99
N HIS A 189 -3.89 -16.92 -0.83
CA HIS A 189 -4.48 -18.15 -0.27
C HIS A 189 -5.15 -17.97 1.11
N GLY A 190 -5.00 -16.81 1.75
CA GLY A 190 -5.47 -16.54 3.12
C GLY A 190 -6.90 -16.01 3.25
N PHE A 191 -7.70 -16.06 2.18
CA PHE A 191 -9.06 -15.50 2.13
C PHE A 191 -10.09 -16.39 2.86
N PRO A 192 -10.86 -15.87 3.84
CA PRO A 192 -11.85 -16.64 4.59
C PRO A 192 -13.12 -16.90 3.77
N LEU A 193 -13.92 -17.87 4.19
CA LEU A 193 -15.30 -18.03 3.70
C LEU A 193 -16.21 -16.92 4.26
N VAL A 194 -17.33 -16.64 3.60
CA VAL A 194 -18.38 -15.76 4.14
C VAL A 194 -18.90 -16.35 5.46
N SER A 195 -18.86 -15.56 6.53
CA SER A 195 -19.31 -15.96 7.86
C SER A 195 -20.77 -16.40 7.86
N GLY A 196 -21.02 -17.62 8.33
CA GLY A 196 -22.37 -18.18 8.45
C GLY A 196 -23.06 -18.58 7.13
N ARG A 197 -22.44 -18.33 5.97
CA ARG A 197 -23.02 -18.61 4.64
C ARG A 197 -21.95 -19.02 3.61
N GLU A 198 -21.36 -20.20 3.80
CA GLU A 198 -20.32 -20.72 2.89
C GLU A 198 -20.84 -21.03 1.47
N ALA A 199 -22.13 -21.37 1.35
CA ALA A 199 -22.83 -21.59 0.09
C ALA A 199 -23.99 -20.59 -0.05
N ILE A 200 -24.09 -19.94 -1.20
CA ILE A 200 -25.10 -18.91 -1.48
C ILE A 200 -25.85 -19.30 -2.76
N ALA A 201 -27.18 -19.38 -2.67
CA ALA A 201 -28.02 -19.79 -3.78
C ALA A 201 -28.22 -18.66 -4.80
N PHE A 202 -28.45 -19.04 -6.06
CA PHE A 202 -28.88 -18.13 -7.10
C PHE A 202 -30.41 -18.10 -7.24
N ARG A 203 -31.00 -16.92 -7.10
CA ARG A 203 -32.44 -16.65 -7.05
C ARG A 203 -32.88 -15.67 -8.15
N GLY A 204 -32.64 -16.01 -9.41
CA GLY A 204 -32.93 -15.13 -10.56
C GLY A 204 -34.41 -14.85 -10.87
N ARG A 205 -35.37 -15.31 -10.04
CA ARG A 205 -36.82 -15.16 -10.25
C ARG A 205 -37.51 -14.19 -9.27
N GLY A 206 -36.76 -13.33 -8.59
CA GLY A 206 -37.31 -12.25 -7.77
C GLY A 206 -37.52 -12.60 -6.30
N GLU A 207 -37.06 -13.76 -5.83
CA GLU A 207 -36.85 -14.01 -4.39
C GLU A 207 -35.56 -13.29 -3.99
N ALA A 208 -35.65 -11.98 -3.76
CA ALA A 208 -34.53 -11.16 -3.32
C ALA A 208 -34.18 -11.56 -1.87
N ARG A 209 -33.36 -12.60 -1.72
CA ARG A 209 -32.85 -13.10 -0.43
C ARG A 209 -31.39 -13.50 -0.53
N ASP A 210 -30.97 -14.00 -1.70
CA ASP A 210 -29.61 -14.39 -2.01
C ASP A 210 -29.08 -13.62 -3.24
N ILE A 211 -28.25 -14.24 -4.09
CA ILE A 211 -27.75 -13.63 -5.33
C ILE A 211 -28.83 -13.74 -6.40
N PHE A 212 -29.28 -12.62 -6.97
CA PHE A 212 -30.37 -12.62 -7.96
C PHE A 212 -29.92 -12.17 -9.36
N SER A 213 -28.71 -11.63 -9.51
CA SER A 213 -28.11 -11.28 -10.79
C SER A 213 -26.63 -11.64 -10.80
N ILE A 214 -26.14 -12.20 -11.90
CA ILE A 214 -24.72 -12.45 -12.13
C ILE A 214 -24.41 -12.35 -13.63
N GLU A 215 -23.36 -11.61 -13.97
CA GLU A 215 -22.85 -11.43 -15.33
C GLU A 215 -21.34 -11.69 -15.35
N GLY A 216 -20.86 -12.45 -16.34
CA GLY A 216 -19.43 -12.69 -16.53
C GLY A 216 -18.86 -11.85 -17.67
N ARG A 217 -17.77 -11.13 -17.42
CA ARG A 217 -17.04 -10.35 -18.43
C ARG A 217 -15.64 -10.92 -18.65
N THR A 218 -15.31 -11.21 -19.91
CA THR A 218 -13.96 -11.62 -20.32
C THR A 218 -13.24 -10.48 -21.04
N THR A 219 -12.01 -10.20 -20.63
CA THR A 219 -11.13 -9.20 -21.25
C THR A 219 -9.88 -9.88 -21.82
N LEU A 220 -9.33 -9.38 -22.93
CA LEU A 220 -8.06 -9.88 -23.46
C LEU A 220 -6.89 -9.40 -22.61
N ILE A 221 -5.88 -10.26 -22.42
CA ILE A 221 -4.64 -9.94 -21.70
C ILE A 221 -3.40 -10.26 -22.55
N PRO A 222 -2.25 -9.61 -22.28
CA PRO A 222 -0.98 -9.91 -22.93
C PRO A 222 -0.56 -11.38 -22.82
N LYS A 223 0.17 -11.87 -23.83
CA LYS A 223 0.69 -13.24 -23.86
C LYS A 223 1.94 -13.41 -22.99
N SER A 224 2.86 -12.47 -23.05
CA SER A 224 4.14 -12.55 -22.33
C SER A 224 4.37 -11.36 -21.40
N TYR A 225 5.03 -11.66 -20.28
CA TYR A 225 5.45 -10.71 -19.26
C TYR A 225 6.96 -10.88 -19.09
N VAL A 226 7.72 -9.89 -19.57
CA VAL A 226 9.18 -9.91 -19.60
C VAL A 226 9.70 -8.88 -18.62
N LEU A 227 10.52 -9.32 -17.67
CA LEU A 227 11.22 -8.45 -16.73
C LEU A 227 12.71 -8.46 -17.04
N GLN A 228 13.33 -7.30 -16.99
CA GLN A 228 14.77 -7.13 -17.18
C GLN A 228 15.35 -6.24 -16.07
N ASP A 229 16.57 -6.54 -15.65
CA ASP A 229 17.35 -5.65 -14.79
C ASP A 229 18.87 -5.83 -15.01
N TYR A 230 19.66 -5.03 -14.30
CA TYR A 230 21.11 -5.07 -14.29
C TYR A 230 21.64 -5.02 -12.85
N ASN A 231 22.45 -6.02 -12.50
CA ASN A 231 23.17 -6.06 -11.24
C ASN A 231 24.67 -5.87 -11.48
N TYR A 232 25.21 -4.73 -11.05
CA TYR A 232 26.63 -4.43 -11.23
C TYR A 232 27.58 -5.36 -10.47
N ARG A 233 27.09 -6.08 -9.45
CA ARG A 233 27.90 -7.07 -8.70
C ARG A 233 28.08 -8.37 -9.50
N THR A 234 27.16 -8.64 -10.42
CA THR A 234 27.17 -9.80 -11.32
C THR A 234 26.90 -9.34 -12.76
N PRO A 235 27.75 -8.48 -13.35
CA PRO A 235 27.42 -7.68 -14.53
C PRO A 235 27.23 -8.50 -15.83
N ARG A 236 27.61 -9.77 -15.82
CA ARG A 236 27.45 -10.71 -16.95
C ARG A 236 26.31 -11.69 -16.76
N LEU A 237 25.65 -11.69 -15.60
CA LEU A 237 24.52 -12.55 -15.32
C LEU A 237 23.30 -12.01 -16.06
N ASP A 238 22.66 -12.85 -16.87
CA ASP A 238 21.40 -12.49 -17.52
C ASP A 238 20.29 -12.44 -16.47
N LEU A 239 19.68 -11.26 -16.32
CA LEU A 239 18.55 -11.01 -15.45
C LEU A 239 17.29 -10.76 -16.29
N THR A 240 17.18 -11.42 -17.44
CA THR A 240 15.92 -11.48 -18.20
C THR A 240 15.06 -12.62 -17.66
N ALA A 241 13.85 -12.29 -17.22
CA ALA A 241 12.84 -13.26 -16.79
C ALA A 241 11.60 -13.14 -17.67
N VAL A 242 11.00 -14.27 -18.01
CA VAL A 242 9.81 -14.33 -18.87
C VAL A 242 8.77 -15.24 -18.23
N CYS A 243 7.53 -14.77 -18.17
CA CYS A 243 6.37 -15.60 -17.88
C CYS A 243 5.37 -15.47 -19.03
N GLU A 244 4.90 -16.60 -19.57
CA GLU A 244 3.83 -16.61 -20.55
C GLU A 244 2.52 -17.02 -19.90
N SER A 245 1.47 -16.23 -20.14
CA SER A 245 0.12 -16.59 -19.72
C SER A 245 -0.47 -17.64 -20.67
N VAL A 246 -1.00 -18.73 -20.12
CA VAL A 246 -1.74 -19.74 -20.91
C VAL A 246 -3.02 -19.15 -21.51
N TRP A 247 -3.56 -18.10 -20.89
CA TRP A 247 -4.78 -17.40 -21.26
C TRP A 247 -4.55 -16.15 -22.11
N GLY A 248 -3.28 -15.79 -22.34
CA GLY A 248 -2.92 -14.62 -23.12
C GLY A 248 -3.24 -14.76 -24.60
N TYR A 249 -3.61 -13.64 -25.22
CA TYR A 249 -4.07 -13.61 -26.61
C TYR A 249 -2.94 -13.22 -27.57
N GLY A 250 -2.25 -12.10 -27.30
CA GLY A 250 -1.17 -11.61 -28.15
C GLY A 250 -0.44 -10.41 -27.55
N GLY A 251 0.75 -10.12 -28.07
CA GLY A 251 1.64 -9.09 -27.54
C GLY A 251 2.28 -9.46 -26.20
N GLY A 252 3.11 -8.55 -25.68
CA GLY A 252 3.78 -8.73 -24.41
C GLY A 252 4.04 -7.40 -23.71
N VAL A 253 4.26 -7.48 -22.40
CA VAL A 253 4.68 -6.35 -21.57
C VAL A 253 6.15 -6.57 -21.22
N VAL A 254 6.99 -5.57 -21.48
CA VAL A 254 8.40 -5.58 -21.10
C VAL A 254 8.63 -4.48 -20.07
N GLU A 255 9.18 -4.85 -18.92
CA GLU A 255 9.50 -3.93 -17.82
C GLU A 255 11.00 -4.03 -17.51
N LEU A 256 11.69 -2.90 -17.59
CA LEU A 256 13.08 -2.75 -17.17
C LEU A 256 13.11 -2.06 -15.80
N GLY A 257 13.90 -2.61 -14.87
CA GLY A 257 14.14 -1.96 -13.58
C GLY A 257 13.22 -2.39 -12.44
N ALA A 258 12.66 -3.61 -12.49
CA ALA A 258 11.84 -4.19 -11.41
C ALA A 258 12.64 -4.50 -10.12
N HIS A 259 13.95 -4.21 -10.10
CA HIS A 259 14.86 -4.19 -8.97
C HIS A 259 15.21 -5.54 -8.33
N PHE A 260 15.02 -6.65 -9.05
CA PHE A 260 15.47 -7.97 -8.61
C PHE A 260 16.98 -8.19 -8.83
N LYS A 261 17.57 -9.13 -8.08
CA LYS A 261 19.03 -9.36 -8.06
C LYS A 261 19.46 -10.71 -8.63
N THR A 262 18.52 -11.66 -8.68
CA THR A 262 18.76 -13.04 -9.10
C THR A 262 17.74 -13.46 -10.18
N PRO A 263 18.08 -14.42 -11.05
CA PRO A 263 17.12 -14.97 -12.01
C PRO A 263 15.86 -15.54 -11.35
N ASP A 264 15.98 -16.18 -10.19
CA ASP A 264 14.86 -16.76 -9.45
C ASP A 264 13.88 -15.68 -8.97
N ASP A 265 14.38 -14.57 -8.43
CA ASP A 265 13.55 -13.42 -8.09
C ASP A 265 12.83 -12.84 -9.31
N GLY A 266 13.55 -12.74 -10.43
CA GLY A 266 12.98 -12.28 -11.71
C GLY A 266 11.85 -13.19 -12.20
N ALA A 267 12.05 -14.50 -12.14
CA ALA A 267 11.05 -15.50 -12.53
C ALA A 267 9.80 -15.42 -11.64
N ARG A 268 9.98 -15.28 -10.32
CA ARG A 268 8.88 -15.07 -9.37
C ARG A 268 8.10 -13.79 -9.67
N LEU A 269 8.79 -12.66 -9.84
CA LEU A 269 8.13 -11.39 -10.16
C LEU A 269 7.40 -11.45 -11.50
N ALA A 270 7.99 -12.07 -12.53
CA ALA A 270 7.36 -12.22 -13.85
C ALA A 270 6.06 -13.05 -13.75
N LYS A 271 6.06 -14.11 -12.93
CA LYS A 271 4.87 -14.89 -12.61
C LYS A 271 3.80 -14.04 -11.92
N ILE A 272 4.18 -13.25 -10.91
CA ILE A 272 3.26 -12.32 -10.23
C ILE A 272 2.64 -11.32 -11.22
N ARG A 273 3.40 -10.80 -12.20
CA ARG A 273 2.87 -9.91 -13.25
C ARG A 273 1.86 -10.59 -14.17
N ALA A 274 2.07 -11.87 -14.48
CA ALA A 274 1.11 -12.65 -15.23
C ALA A 274 -0.18 -12.85 -14.42
N GLU A 275 -0.06 -13.32 -13.17
CA GLU A 275 -1.19 -13.57 -12.26
C GLU A 275 -2.03 -12.30 -12.02
N GLU A 276 -1.40 -11.12 -11.88
CA GLU A 276 -2.07 -9.81 -11.75
C GLU A 276 -3.09 -9.56 -12.86
N ARG A 277 -2.77 -9.94 -14.09
CA ARG A 277 -3.65 -9.77 -15.26
C ARG A 277 -4.58 -10.95 -15.45
N GLU A 278 -4.12 -12.17 -15.20
CA GLU A 278 -4.93 -13.39 -15.31
C GLU A 278 -6.13 -13.37 -14.36
N ALA A 279 -5.92 -12.99 -13.10
CA ALA A 279 -6.98 -12.89 -12.10
C ALA A 279 -8.12 -11.94 -12.53
N ARG A 280 -7.81 -10.93 -13.36
CA ARG A 280 -8.78 -9.90 -13.82
C ARG A 280 -9.29 -10.15 -15.23
N ARG A 281 -8.83 -11.21 -15.89
CA ARG A 281 -9.23 -11.55 -17.25
C ARG A 281 -10.71 -11.89 -17.30
N PHE A 282 -11.18 -12.69 -16.34
CA PHE A 282 -12.57 -13.08 -16.21
C PHE A 282 -13.11 -12.59 -14.87
N VAL A 283 -14.03 -11.63 -14.90
CA VAL A 283 -14.64 -11.04 -13.70
C VAL A 283 -16.14 -11.23 -13.76
N TYR A 284 -16.72 -11.65 -12.65
CA TYR A 284 -18.16 -11.75 -12.45
C TYR A 284 -18.66 -10.51 -11.72
N THR A 285 -19.71 -9.87 -12.22
CA THR A 285 -20.43 -8.80 -11.52
C THR A 285 -21.78 -9.35 -11.10
N ALA A 286 -22.07 -9.30 -9.80
CA ALA A 286 -23.28 -9.88 -9.22
C ALA A 286 -24.00 -8.90 -8.31
N LYS A 287 -25.31 -9.13 -8.11
CA LYS A 287 -26.15 -8.39 -7.17
C LYS A 287 -26.78 -9.34 -6.16
N SER A 288 -26.85 -8.92 -4.90
CA SER A 288 -27.46 -9.73 -3.82
C SER A 288 -28.05 -8.88 -2.70
N GLU A 289 -28.85 -9.52 -1.85
CA GLU A 289 -29.30 -8.97 -0.56
C GLU A 289 -28.58 -9.59 0.65
N VAL A 290 -27.50 -10.35 0.42
CA VAL A 290 -26.75 -11.02 1.49
C VAL A 290 -25.78 -10.03 2.13
N CYS A 291 -26.11 -9.51 3.31
CA CYS A 291 -25.36 -8.45 3.95
C CYS A 291 -24.04 -8.91 4.59
N GLU A 292 -23.87 -10.22 4.75
CA GLU A 292 -22.69 -10.89 5.28
C GLU A 292 -21.50 -10.89 4.31
N ILE A 293 -21.72 -10.66 3.01
CA ILE A 293 -20.64 -10.65 2.00
C ILE A 293 -19.76 -9.41 2.18
N ALA A 294 -18.45 -9.62 2.21
CA ALA A 294 -17.41 -8.57 2.24
C ALA A 294 -16.31 -8.83 1.19
N ALA A 295 -15.52 -7.80 0.89
CA ALA A 295 -14.35 -7.97 0.04
C ALA A 295 -13.29 -8.84 0.75
N GLY A 296 -12.71 -9.79 0.01
CA GLY A 296 -11.81 -10.82 0.55
C GLY A 296 -12.52 -12.07 1.04
N ASN A 297 -13.85 -12.15 1.01
CA ASN A 297 -14.55 -13.40 1.30
C ASN A 297 -14.63 -14.34 0.09
N ARG A 298 -14.68 -15.64 0.40
CA ARG A 298 -14.99 -16.72 -0.52
C ARG A 298 -16.38 -17.31 -0.27
N PHE A 299 -17.06 -17.75 -1.31
CA PHE A 299 -18.31 -18.52 -1.19
C PHE A 299 -18.48 -19.45 -2.38
N THR A 300 -19.29 -20.50 -2.20
CA THR A 300 -19.70 -21.41 -3.28
C THR A 300 -21.08 -21.01 -3.80
N LEU A 301 -21.22 -20.80 -5.11
CA LEU A 301 -22.52 -20.53 -5.72
C LEU A 301 -23.30 -21.83 -5.93
N THR A 302 -24.56 -21.84 -5.51
CA THR A 302 -25.48 -22.99 -5.69
C THR A 302 -26.75 -22.57 -6.42
N GLU A 303 -27.53 -23.56 -6.86
CA GLU A 303 -28.79 -23.37 -7.59
C GLU A 303 -28.65 -22.56 -8.91
N HIS A 304 -27.45 -22.50 -9.49
CA HIS A 304 -27.20 -21.82 -10.78
C HIS A 304 -26.90 -22.82 -11.89
N ALA A 305 -27.72 -22.85 -12.94
CA ALA A 305 -27.69 -23.86 -14.00
C ALA A 305 -26.33 -24.08 -14.70
N ARG A 306 -25.44 -23.09 -14.71
CA ARG A 306 -24.11 -23.17 -15.36
C ARG A 306 -22.91 -22.97 -14.43
N LEU A 307 -23.15 -22.49 -13.21
CA LEU A 307 -22.09 -22.06 -12.28
C LEU A 307 -22.19 -22.80 -10.94
N GLU A 308 -23.00 -23.87 -10.90
CA GLU A 308 -23.16 -24.73 -9.74
C GLU A 308 -21.82 -25.21 -9.20
N GLY A 309 -21.59 -25.00 -7.90
CA GLY A 309 -20.36 -25.44 -7.23
C GLY A 309 -19.12 -24.61 -7.53
N THR A 310 -19.25 -23.50 -8.27
CA THR A 310 -18.13 -22.59 -8.51
C THR A 310 -17.82 -21.83 -7.22
N GLU A 311 -16.56 -21.83 -6.82
CA GLU A 311 -16.09 -21.03 -5.69
C GLU A 311 -15.63 -19.65 -6.18
N PHE A 312 -16.16 -18.61 -5.56
CA PHE A 312 -15.90 -17.22 -5.91
C PHE A 312 -15.12 -16.53 -4.81
N LEU A 313 -14.14 -15.70 -5.19
CA LEU A 313 -13.51 -14.71 -4.33
C LEU A 313 -14.06 -13.33 -4.64
N VAL A 314 -14.67 -12.67 -3.66
CA VAL A 314 -15.18 -11.30 -3.79
C VAL A 314 -14.03 -10.32 -3.72
N THR A 315 -13.76 -9.62 -4.82
CA THR A 315 -12.65 -8.67 -4.95
C THR A 315 -13.03 -7.24 -4.58
N GLU A 316 -14.28 -6.88 -4.78
CA GLU A 316 -14.85 -5.55 -4.52
C GLU A 316 -16.35 -5.67 -4.31
N ILE A 317 -16.91 -4.88 -3.40
CA ILE A 317 -18.34 -4.84 -3.12
C ILE A 317 -18.77 -3.41 -2.77
N GLU A 318 -19.93 -3.02 -3.30
CA GLU A 318 -20.62 -1.78 -2.98
C GLU A 318 -21.96 -2.12 -2.31
N HIS A 319 -22.24 -1.46 -1.19
CA HIS A 319 -23.44 -1.65 -0.39
C HIS A 319 -24.35 -0.42 -0.49
N SER A 320 -25.65 -0.63 -0.60
CA SER A 320 -26.66 0.41 -0.52
C SER A 320 -27.77 -0.03 0.42
N LEU A 321 -28.07 0.79 1.41
CA LEU A 321 -29.17 0.58 2.34
C LEU A 321 -29.95 1.88 2.51
N VAL A 322 -31.27 1.77 2.44
CA VAL A 322 -32.21 2.81 2.82
C VAL A 322 -33.17 2.22 3.82
N GLN A 323 -33.37 2.90 4.94
CA GLN A 323 -34.38 2.54 5.93
C GLN A 323 -35.19 3.76 6.35
N PRO A 324 -36.50 3.59 6.60
CA PRO A 324 -37.36 4.69 7.00
C PRO A 324 -36.99 5.16 8.42
N VAL A 325 -36.85 6.48 8.56
CA VAL A 325 -36.66 7.14 9.86
C VAL A 325 -37.84 8.07 10.14
N LEU A 326 -38.18 8.25 11.42
CA LEU A 326 -39.38 8.98 11.88
C LEU A 326 -39.57 10.37 11.26
N ILE A 327 -38.48 11.03 10.84
CA ILE A 327 -38.45 12.44 10.43
C ILE A 327 -38.54 12.60 8.90
N HIS A 328 -38.10 11.60 8.13
CA HIS A 328 -38.25 11.61 6.67
C HIS A 328 -39.65 11.08 6.34
N GLY A 329 -40.64 11.97 6.30
CA GLY A 329 -42.06 11.68 5.99
C GLY A 329 -42.35 11.17 4.57
N GLY A 330 -41.34 10.63 3.88
CA GLY A 330 -41.45 9.95 2.59
C GLY A 330 -41.45 8.44 2.78
N ALA A 331 -42.41 7.78 2.14
CA ALA A 331 -42.46 6.32 2.04
C ALA A 331 -41.40 5.81 1.02
N GLU A 332 -40.12 5.94 1.35
CA GLU A 332 -39.10 5.11 0.70
C GLU A 332 -39.17 3.71 1.33
N ASP A 333 -39.36 2.68 0.50
CA ASP A 333 -39.39 1.30 0.96
C ASP A 333 -38.01 0.91 1.50
N ALA A 334 -37.99 0.31 2.69
CA ALA A 334 -36.76 -0.19 3.28
C ALA A 334 -36.13 -1.24 2.36
N HIS A 335 -34.87 -1.06 2.01
CA HIS A 335 -34.19 -1.90 1.04
C HIS A 335 -32.69 -1.96 1.34
N TYR A 336 -32.12 -3.14 1.12
CA TYR A 336 -30.69 -3.37 1.08
C TYR A 336 -30.34 -4.15 -0.18
N GLU A 337 -29.34 -3.67 -0.91
CA GLU A 337 -28.71 -4.37 -2.03
C GLU A 337 -27.20 -4.17 -1.94
N ASN A 338 -26.46 -5.16 -2.41
CA ASN A 338 -25.07 -4.98 -2.77
C ASN A 338 -24.82 -5.38 -4.22
N THR A 339 -23.84 -4.72 -4.83
CA THR A 339 -23.26 -5.10 -6.12
C THR A 339 -21.78 -5.42 -5.91
N PHE A 340 -21.33 -6.59 -6.33
CA PHE A 340 -19.95 -7.02 -6.11
C PHE A 340 -19.29 -7.58 -7.36
N GLN A 341 -17.96 -7.48 -7.39
CA GLN A 341 -17.10 -8.11 -8.38
C GLN A 341 -16.40 -9.31 -7.75
N ALA A 342 -16.45 -10.45 -8.42
CA ALA A 342 -15.80 -11.67 -7.99
C ALA A 342 -15.00 -12.33 -9.11
N ILE A 343 -14.03 -13.15 -8.72
CA ILE A 343 -13.23 -14.00 -9.61
C ILE A 343 -13.35 -15.45 -9.16
N ASP A 344 -12.93 -16.39 -10.00
CA ASP A 344 -12.78 -17.79 -9.59
C ASP A 344 -11.72 -17.88 -8.48
N ALA A 345 -12.09 -18.45 -7.33
CA ALA A 345 -11.21 -18.58 -6.17
C ALA A 345 -10.00 -19.50 -6.42
N ALA A 346 -10.01 -20.31 -7.47
CA ALA A 346 -8.87 -21.11 -7.88
C ALA A 346 -7.73 -20.27 -8.49
N LEU A 347 -8.00 -19.02 -8.92
CA LEU A 347 -6.99 -18.11 -9.42
C LEU A 347 -6.31 -17.36 -8.26
N ALA A 348 -4.99 -17.29 -8.28
CA ALA A 348 -4.24 -16.49 -7.32
C ALA A 348 -4.51 -15.00 -7.57
N PHE A 349 -5.21 -14.33 -6.64
CA PHE A 349 -5.41 -12.90 -6.73
C PHE A 349 -4.11 -12.15 -6.41
N ARG A 350 -3.63 -11.36 -7.36
CA ARG A 350 -2.59 -10.35 -7.13
C ARG A 350 -3.20 -8.95 -7.26
N PRO A 351 -2.91 -8.04 -6.31
CA PRO A 351 -3.43 -6.69 -6.39
C PRO A 351 -2.82 -5.94 -7.58
N PRO A 352 -3.55 -4.95 -8.14
CA PRO A 352 -3.03 -4.18 -9.25
C PRO A 352 -1.99 -3.19 -8.74
N ARG A 353 -0.92 -2.97 -9.51
CA ARG A 353 0.05 -1.92 -9.20
C ARG A 353 -0.47 -0.54 -9.60
N ILE A 354 -1.38 0.04 -8.80
CA ILE A 354 -1.89 1.40 -9.04
C ILE A 354 -1.19 2.45 -8.20
N THR A 355 -0.57 2.05 -7.09
CA THR A 355 0.08 2.98 -6.18
C THR A 355 1.40 3.41 -6.83
N PRO A 356 1.59 4.71 -7.14
CA PRO A 356 2.74 5.15 -7.89
C PRO A 356 4.03 4.94 -7.09
N LYS A 357 5.07 4.38 -7.72
CA LYS A 357 6.41 4.37 -7.12
C LYS A 357 7.00 5.79 -7.17
N PRO A 358 7.45 6.37 -6.05
CA PRO A 358 8.04 7.70 -6.05
C PRO A 358 9.32 7.71 -6.89
N LYS A 359 9.58 8.85 -7.54
CA LYS A 359 10.80 9.10 -8.33
C LYS A 359 11.51 10.37 -7.86
N ILE A 360 12.83 10.30 -7.82
CA ILE A 360 13.72 11.45 -7.58
C ILE A 360 14.27 11.90 -8.94
N HIS A 361 13.76 13.02 -9.43
CA HIS A 361 14.10 13.53 -10.77
C HIS A 361 15.47 14.24 -10.86
N GLY A 362 16.08 14.57 -9.73
CA GLY A 362 17.32 15.34 -9.66
C GLY A 362 18.38 14.68 -8.79
N VAL A 363 19.27 15.51 -8.26
CA VAL A 363 20.27 15.06 -7.29
C VAL A 363 19.82 15.40 -5.87
N ILE A 364 20.25 14.57 -4.92
CA ILE A 364 20.07 14.77 -3.49
C ILE A 364 21.44 14.91 -2.82
N THR A 365 21.52 15.75 -1.81
CA THR A 365 22.73 15.88 -1.01
C THR A 365 22.80 14.80 0.07
N GLY A 366 23.96 14.17 0.20
CA GLY A 366 24.28 13.25 1.28
C GLY A 366 25.64 13.57 1.89
N ILE A 367 25.91 13.00 3.06
CA ILE A 367 27.19 13.14 3.73
C ILE A 367 27.83 11.76 3.85
N VAL A 368 29.08 11.62 3.42
CA VAL A 368 29.84 10.38 3.61
C VAL A 368 29.94 10.10 5.10
N GLU A 369 29.43 8.96 5.54
CA GLU A 369 29.31 8.65 6.96
C GLU A 369 30.69 8.51 7.63
N GLN A 370 30.75 8.96 8.89
CA GLN A 370 31.81 8.66 9.84
C GLN A 370 31.31 7.57 10.79
N GLU A 371 32.08 6.49 10.94
CA GLU A 371 31.81 5.45 11.95
C GLU A 371 31.77 6.08 13.36
N PRO A 372 30.82 5.68 14.24
CA PRO A 372 30.70 6.20 15.61
C PRO A 372 32.00 6.05 16.43
N ASP A 373 32.74 4.97 16.20
CA ASP A 373 33.92 4.59 16.98
C ASP A 373 35.26 4.94 16.29
N ALA A 374 35.21 5.58 15.11
CA ALA A 374 36.43 5.99 14.41
C ALA A 374 36.96 7.31 14.96
N ALA A 375 38.13 7.24 15.60
CA ALA A 375 38.91 8.42 15.95
C ALA A 375 38.99 9.38 14.75
N PHE A 376 38.68 10.66 15.00
CA PHE A 376 38.71 11.75 14.02
C PHE A 376 39.97 11.65 13.13
N GLY A 377 39.80 11.37 11.83
CA GLY A 377 40.87 11.58 10.83
C GLY A 377 41.24 10.43 9.88
N ASN A 378 40.84 9.17 10.11
CA ASN A 378 41.39 8.06 9.31
C ASN A 378 40.38 7.41 8.34
N TYR A 379 40.14 8.10 7.21
CA TYR A 379 39.51 7.64 5.96
C TYR A 379 38.05 7.17 6.05
N ALA A 380 37.26 7.37 4.98
CA ALA A 380 35.96 6.71 4.87
C ALA A 380 36.24 5.22 4.66
N ARG A 381 35.47 4.35 5.33
CA ARG A 381 35.62 2.90 5.13
C ARG A 381 35.00 2.54 3.79
N ILE A 382 35.84 2.58 2.77
CA ILE A 382 35.53 2.09 1.44
C ILE A 382 35.50 0.56 1.51
N ASP A 383 34.50 -0.07 0.92
CA ASP A 383 34.44 -1.53 0.87
C ASP A 383 35.39 -2.12 -0.18
N GLU A 384 35.42 -3.44 -0.31
CA GLU A 384 36.28 -4.15 -1.28
C GLU A 384 36.02 -3.74 -2.75
N GLN A 385 34.93 -3.03 -3.03
CA GLN A 385 34.50 -2.59 -4.36
C GLN A 385 34.59 -1.08 -4.57
N GLY A 386 35.19 -0.31 -3.65
CA GLY A 386 35.31 1.13 -3.85
C GLY A 386 34.06 1.93 -3.46
N ARG A 387 33.11 1.35 -2.72
CA ARG A 387 31.80 1.96 -2.38
C ARG A 387 31.83 2.68 -1.04
N TYR A 388 30.88 3.60 -0.86
CA TYR A 388 30.75 4.43 0.34
C TYR A 388 29.41 4.23 1.02
N THR A 389 29.37 4.39 2.33
CA THR A 389 28.13 4.57 3.07
C THR A 389 27.83 6.06 3.22
N VAL A 390 26.57 6.45 2.99
CA VAL A 390 26.15 7.85 2.96
C VAL A 390 24.93 8.06 3.84
N LYS A 391 24.95 9.11 4.65
CA LYS A 391 23.77 9.64 5.34
C LYS A 391 23.00 10.53 4.39
N PHE A 392 21.76 10.16 4.07
CA PHE A 392 20.88 11.00 3.27
C PHE A 392 20.35 12.14 4.10
N LEU A 393 20.40 13.37 3.58
CA LEU A 393 19.95 14.54 4.33
C LEU A 393 18.42 14.70 4.37
N PHE A 394 17.69 13.99 3.52
CA PHE A 394 16.22 13.99 3.57
C PHE A 394 15.66 13.06 4.64
N ASP A 395 16.48 12.22 5.28
CA ASP A 395 16.00 11.28 6.29
C ASP A 395 15.38 12.02 7.47
N THR A 396 14.06 11.86 7.61
CA THR A 396 13.25 12.51 8.63
C THR A 396 13.20 11.73 9.94
N ALA A 397 13.81 10.55 10.01
CA ALA A 397 13.87 9.77 11.24
C ALA A 397 14.45 10.62 12.41
N PRO A 398 13.98 10.40 13.64
CA PRO A 398 14.48 11.12 14.81
C PRO A 398 16.01 11.00 14.95
N PRO A 399 16.70 12.03 15.49
CA PRO A 399 18.13 11.94 15.79
C PRO A 399 18.47 10.68 16.61
N GLY A 400 19.42 9.88 16.13
CA GLY A 400 19.79 8.59 16.72
C GLY A 400 19.13 7.36 16.08
N GLN A 401 18.04 7.54 15.33
CA GLN A 401 17.40 6.47 14.52
C GLN A 401 17.74 6.56 13.04
N ARG A 402 18.29 7.70 12.59
CA ARG A 402 18.73 7.91 11.20
C ARG A 402 19.76 6.87 10.80
N LYS A 403 19.45 6.14 9.74
CA LYS A 403 20.32 5.10 9.21
C LYS A 403 21.14 5.67 8.06
N ALA A 404 22.38 5.21 7.94
CA ALA A 404 23.11 5.43 6.71
C ALA A 404 22.74 4.37 5.68
N SER A 405 23.07 4.65 4.42
CA SER A 405 22.81 3.76 3.30
C SER A 405 23.58 2.44 3.42
N ARG A 406 23.18 1.42 2.64
CA ARG A 406 24.14 0.38 2.21
C ARG A 406 25.33 1.00 1.47
N PRO A 407 26.44 0.28 1.26
CA PRO A 407 27.51 0.77 0.38
C PRO A 407 27.02 1.06 -1.05
N ILE A 408 27.17 2.31 -1.48
CA ILE A 408 26.77 2.85 -2.79
C ILE A 408 27.99 3.20 -3.65
N ARG A 409 27.87 3.00 -4.96
CA ARG A 409 28.95 3.29 -5.92
C ARG A 409 29.13 4.80 -6.09
N MET A 410 30.37 5.21 -6.29
CA MET A 410 30.72 6.55 -6.77
C MET A 410 31.12 6.49 -8.24
N LEU A 411 30.54 7.37 -9.05
CA LEU A 411 30.93 7.56 -10.44
C LEU A 411 32.40 7.98 -10.50
N GLN A 412 33.19 7.27 -11.30
CA GLN A 412 34.59 7.61 -11.56
C GLN A 412 34.71 8.23 -12.96
N ALA A 413 35.60 9.20 -13.11
CA ALA A 413 35.88 9.82 -14.41
C ALA A 413 36.49 8.82 -15.42
N HIS A 414 37.19 7.80 -14.93
CA HIS A 414 37.79 6.76 -15.76
C HIS A 414 37.88 5.43 -14.99
N THR A 415 37.43 4.34 -15.60
CA THR A 415 37.47 2.99 -15.00
C THR A 415 37.54 1.92 -16.09
N GLY A 416 38.29 0.86 -15.81
CA GLY A 416 38.43 -0.35 -16.62
C GLY A 416 38.64 -1.59 -15.73
N PRO A 417 38.98 -2.75 -16.30
CA PRO A 417 39.11 -4.01 -15.54
C PRO A 417 40.10 -3.96 -14.36
N ASP A 418 41.23 -3.28 -14.52
CA ASP A 418 42.32 -3.20 -13.53
C ASP A 418 43.01 -1.82 -13.50
N TYR A 419 42.39 -0.81 -14.10
CA TYR A 419 42.90 0.57 -14.15
C TYR A 419 41.76 1.58 -13.96
N GLY A 420 42.11 2.80 -13.59
CA GLY A 420 41.14 3.89 -13.45
C GLY A 420 41.64 5.04 -12.60
N ILE A 421 40.74 5.97 -12.32
CA ILE A 421 40.94 7.07 -11.39
C ILE A 421 39.99 6.84 -10.22
N HIS A 422 40.51 6.83 -9.01
CA HIS A 422 39.72 6.80 -7.78
C HIS A 422 40.35 7.74 -6.76
N PHE A 423 39.63 8.80 -6.37
CA PHE A 423 40.03 9.69 -5.30
C PHE A 423 39.15 9.44 -4.07
N PRO A 424 39.68 8.77 -3.02
CA PRO A 424 38.89 8.43 -1.84
C PRO A 424 38.27 9.65 -1.16
N LEU A 425 36.94 9.68 -1.07
CA LEU A 425 36.25 10.67 -0.25
C LEU A 425 36.53 10.43 1.24
N LYS A 426 36.58 11.52 2.02
CA LYS A 426 36.77 11.47 3.48
C LYS A 426 35.42 11.50 4.20
N PRO A 427 35.33 11.01 5.44
CA PRO A 427 34.11 11.14 6.23
C PRO A 427 33.74 12.61 6.40
N GLY A 428 32.45 12.92 6.40
CA GLY A 428 31.94 14.29 6.44
C GLY A 428 31.97 15.01 5.10
N THR A 429 32.50 14.40 4.03
CA THR A 429 32.47 15.01 2.69
C THR A 429 31.02 15.06 2.18
N GLU A 430 30.61 16.23 1.71
CA GLU A 430 29.33 16.43 1.04
C GLU A 430 29.36 15.84 -0.37
N VAL A 431 28.35 15.03 -0.69
CA VAL A 431 28.21 14.36 -1.98
C VAL A 431 26.85 14.61 -2.60
N LEU A 432 26.82 14.63 -3.93
CA LEU A 432 25.59 14.63 -4.71
C LEU A 432 25.26 13.21 -5.14
N LEU A 433 24.03 12.80 -4.90
CA LEU A 433 23.47 11.50 -5.17
C LEU A 433 22.47 11.60 -6.32
N THR A 434 22.58 10.72 -7.31
CA THR A 434 21.54 10.46 -8.31
C THR A 434 20.95 9.08 -8.09
N PHE A 435 19.87 8.77 -8.81
CA PHE A 435 19.07 7.56 -8.62
C PHE A 435 18.78 6.93 -9.98
N ILE A 436 19.06 5.63 -10.15
CA ILE A 436 18.88 4.92 -11.42
C ILE A 436 17.39 4.91 -11.79
N ASP A 437 17.02 5.46 -12.95
CA ASP A 437 15.62 5.72 -13.37
C ASP A 437 14.79 6.56 -12.35
N GLY A 438 15.48 7.32 -11.50
CA GLY A 438 14.89 8.06 -10.39
C GLY A 438 14.45 7.20 -9.21
N ASP A 439 14.76 5.89 -9.20
CA ASP A 439 14.36 4.96 -8.14
C ASP A 439 15.08 5.27 -6.81
N PRO A 440 14.36 5.69 -5.74
CA PRO A 440 14.95 6.00 -4.44
C PRO A 440 15.79 4.86 -3.83
N ASP A 441 15.51 3.60 -4.18
CA ASP A 441 16.21 2.42 -3.68
C ASP A 441 17.55 2.16 -4.41
N ARG A 442 17.83 2.94 -5.47
CA ARG A 442 18.98 2.78 -6.37
C ARG A 442 19.90 4.02 -6.41
N PRO A 443 20.40 4.50 -5.25
CA PRO A 443 21.31 5.64 -5.17
C PRO A 443 22.69 5.36 -5.79
N LEU A 444 23.30 6.42 -6.34
CA LEU A 444 24.66 6.49 -6.87
C LEU A 444 25.28 7.85 -6.54
N ILE A 445 26.52 7.89 -6.06
CA ILE A 445 27.25 9.16 -5.88
C ILE A 445 27.74 9.63 -7.24
N VAL A 446 27.36 10.84 -7.64
CA VAL A 446 27.82 11.48 -8.88
C VAL A 446 29.17 12.18 -8.67
N GLY A 447 29.38 12.74 -7.48
CA GLY A 447 30.62 13.42 -7.12
C GLY A 447 30.52 14.12 -5.77
N ALA A 448 31.64 14.66 -5.30
CA ALA A 448 31.71 15.51 -4.12
C ALA A 448 31.45 16.97 -4.49
N ALA A 449 30.70 17.67 -3.65
CA ALA A 449 30.41 19.09 -3.81
C ALA A 449 31.23 19.90 -2.80
N PRO A 450 32.15 20.80 -3.25
CA PRO A 450 32.86 21.69 -2.34
C PRO A 450 31.91 22.63 -1.60
N ASN A 451 32.19 22.85 -0.32
CA ASN A 451 31.45 23.78 0.54
C ASN A 451 32.43 24.54 1.46
N PRO A 452 31.98 25.50 2.29
CA PRO A 452 32.88 26.24 3.17
C PRO A 452 33.68 25.37 4.17
N ALA A 453 33.18 24.19 4.54
CA ALA A 453 33.91 23.24 5.40
C ALA A 453 34.92 22.38 4.61
N THR A 454 34.71 22.20 3.30
CA THR A 454 35.55 21.43 2.37
C THR A 454 35.82 22.25 1.10
N PRO A 455 36.62 23.32 1.19
CA PRO A 455 36.78 24.28 0.10
C PRO A 455 37.51 23.67 -1.10
N SER A 456 37.18 24.19 -2.28
CA SER A 456 37.90 23.87 -3.52
C SER A 456 39.37 24.31 -3.41
N PRO A 457 40.34 23.52 -3.92
CA PRO A 457 41.74 23.92 -4.02
C PRO A 457 41.96 25.06 -5.04
N VAL A 458 40.99 25.28 -5.94
CA VAL A 458 40.99 26.37 -6.90
C VAL A 458 39.92 27.39 -6.50
N THR A 459 40.33 28.63 -6.36
CA THR A 459 39.48 29.77 -5.99
C THR A 459 39.77 30.95 -6.92
N ARG A 460 39.18 32.12 -6.63
CA ARG A 460 39.47 33.36 -7.37
C ARG A 460 40.97 33.69 -7.43
N SER A 461 41.75 33.36 -6.40
CA SER A 461 43.18 33.71 -6.35
C SER A 461 44.05 32.90 -7.32
N ASN A 462 43.58 31.75 -7.78
CA ASN A 462 44.35 30.82 -8.64
C ASN A 462 43.49 30.20 -9.74
N SER A 463 42.61 31.00 -10.34
CA SER A 463 41.61 30.56 -11.34
C SER A 463 42.17 30.05 -12.67
N LEU A 464 43.48 30.18 -12.91
CA LEU A 464 44.19 29.67 -14.11
C LEU A 464 44.96 28.36 -13.83
N GLU A 465 44.79 27.78 -12.64
CA GLU A 465 45.46 26.54 -12.25
C GLU A 465 44.50 25.35 -12.27
N ASN A 466 44.94 24.25 -12.90
CA ASN A 466 44.30 22.95 -12.82
C ASN A 466 45.00 22.14 -11.72
N VAL A 467 44.31 21.86 -10.61
CA VAL A 467 44.94 21.37 -9.37
C VAL A 467 44.37 20.04 -8.90
N ILE A 468 45.26 19.07 -8.62
CA ILE A 468 44.97 17.87 -7.84
C ILE A 468 45.76 17.96 -6.53
N LYS A 469 45.04 18.06 -5.41
CA LYS A 469 45.63 18.13 -4.07
C LYS A 469 45.14 16.99 -3.19
N THR A 470 46.05 16.18 -2.67
CA THR A 470 45.70 15.13 -1.71
C THR A 470 45.61 15.69 -0.29
N ALA A 471 44.94 14.96 0.60
CA ALA A 471 44.83 15.33 2.02
C ALA A 471 46.20 15.37 2.74
N SER A 472 47.20 14.62 2.28
CA SER A 472 48.57 14.65 2.82
C SER A 472 49.40 15.84 2.30
N GLY A 473 48.87 16.61 1.35
CA GLY A 473 49.54 17.79 0.78
C GLY A 473 50.32 17.52 -0.51
N ILE A 474 50.21 16.34 -1.12
CA ILE A 474 50.76 16.10 -2.46
C ILE A 474 49.95 16.94 -3.45
N LEU A 475 50.66 17.73 -4.26
CA LEU A 475 50.08 18.70 -5.17
C LEU A 475 50.59 18.45 -6.59
N VAL A 476 49.66 18.30 -7.53
CA VAL A 476 49.92 18.37 -8.97
C VAL A 476 49.18 19.59 -9.50
N THR A 477 49.91 20.53 -10.08
CA THR A 477 49.36 21.75 -10.67
C THR A 477 49.79 21.85 -12.11
N MET A 478 48.82 22.06 -13.01
CA MET A 478 49.04 22.39 -14.41
C MET A 478 48.51 23.80 -14.63
N LYS A 479 49.37 24.71 -15.07
CA LYS A 479 49.00 26.11 -15.29
C LYS A 479 48.73 26.35 -16.77
N ASP A 480 47.74 27.18 -17.03
CA ASP A 480 47.37 27.60 -18.39
C ASP A 480 47.90 29.01 -18.74
N ASP A 481 48.95 29.49 -18.03
CA ASP A 481 49.57 30.81 -18.21
C ASP A 481 50.63 30.88 -19.32
#